data_AF-A0A015IIP2-F1
#
_entry.id   AF-A0A015IIP2-F1
#
_cell.length_a   1.000
_cell.length_b   1.000
_cell.length_c   1.000
_cell.angle_alpha   90.00
_cell.angle_beta   90.00
_cell.angle_gamma   90.00
#
_symmetry.space_group_name_H-M   'P 1'
#
loop_
_entity.id
_entity.type
_entity.pdbx_description
1 polymer ?
#
loop_
_entity_poly.entity_id
_entity_poly.type
_entity_poly.pdbx_seq_one_letter_code
_entity_poly.pdbx_strand_id
1 'polypeptide(L)'
;MTYACTAIDSDGFILESHYNTIPSLFPSALRSEVFALLHELDSLPQNAKITVTTDCALLLSLWSLYVEAPFIPRMLNESNHLLWSSLRYLVSQKNLDVTLIKVPAHADDALNNHVDALAKAAHTDSSLSFQLLSEPIAPCILQFNSLSVDMNIRKFIRDIFDAKSLLTLVILPRFNSNSSIFDIDWACTKFCLSNNKQIFSHRNGRSAFCAFRIKLLLDMLPTLTTLQRRRPHLYDPSWLCPQCNSFPETLDHLWTCPYILPDFSLFNTFKTLLLDLRSKYLDNLLSATPLISLPDSFVDEFTAIDCWKCDPPSISCLRLARELIPMSLTGFLRTYFSPSTIWSILDTPLYNFHFDLYVQIWLCRSIFFHHWELAQGITNKVKSSAFGPSPISHPSSINSPDSSAPSLATVSLDSWVSWVYSYIIRGGSWISHLDFWRRLTVQPLLRISFE
;
A
#
# COMPACT_ATOMS: atom_id res chain seq x y z
N MET A 1 11.98 13.63 16.57
CA MET A 1 12.12 12.59 17.63
C MET A 1 13.11 13.11 18.64
N THR A 2 13.08 12.61 19.87
CA THR A 2 13.95 13.08 20.95
C THR A 2 14.64 11.91 21.61
N TYR A 3 15.78 12.17 22.23
CA TYR A 3 16.44 11.24 23.15
C TYR A 3 16.81 11.99 24.42
N ALA A 4 16.97 11.26 25.51
CA ALA A 4 17.54 11.78 26.74
C ALA A 4 18.37 10.69 27.42
N CYS A 5 19.40 11.10 28.14
CA CYS A 5 20.19 10.25 29.02
C CYS A 5 20.70 11.08 30.21
N THR A 6 20.99 10.41 31.31
CA THR A 6 21.54 11.02 32.51
C THR A 6 22.67 10.16 33.03
N ALA A 7 23.84 10.77 33.23
CA ALA A 7 25.00 10.18 33.86
C ALA A 7 24.94 10.42 35.38
N ILE A 8 25.21 9.36 36.15
CA ILE A 8 25.26 9.39 37.61
C ILE A 8 26.61 8.88 38.11
N ASP A 9 27.01 9.32 39.30
CA ASP A 9 28.17 8.76 40.00
C ASP A 9 27.81 7.50 40.81
N SER A 10 28.79 6.94 41.52
CA SER A 10 28.61 5.75 42.37
C SER A 10 27.71 5.98 43.58
N ASP A 11 27.53 7.23 44.00
CA ASP A 11 26.69 7.62 45.13
C ASP A 11 25.25 7.95 44.67
N GLY A 12 24.99 7.88 43.36
CA GLY A 12 23.67 8.14 42.76
C GLY A 12 23.38 9.61 42.49
N PHE A 13 24.38 10.49 42.58
CA PHE A 13 24.22 11.90 42.22
C PHE A 13 24.31 12.07 40.70
N ILE A 14 23.44 12.93 40.17
CA ILE A 14 23.45 13.31 38.76
C ILE A 14 24.70 14.14 38.48
N LEU A 15 25.56 13.63 37.60
CA LEU A 15 26.74 14.34 37.10
C LEU A 15 26.35 15.25 35.94
N GLU A 16 25.63 14.68 34.97
CA GLU A 16 25.25 15.36 33.74
C GLU A 16 23.97 14.77 33.16
N SER A 17 23.13 15.61 32.56
CA SER A 17 21.92 15.19 31.84
C SER A 17 21.94 15.76 30.44
N HIS A 18 21.74 14.90 29.45
CA HIS A 18 21.69 15.26 28.05
C HIS A 18 20.31 14.96 27.48
N TYR A 19 19.79 15.88 26.68
CA TYR A 19 18.60 15.65 25.87
C TYR A 19 18.69 16.50 24.61
N ASN A 20 18.32 15.92 23.47
CA ASN A 20 18.24 16.67 22.23
C ASN A 20 17.25 16.02 21.26
N THR A 21 16.99 16.71 20.16
CA THR A 21 16.24 16.21 19.01
C THR A 21 17.16 15.48 18.05
N ILE A 22 16.64 14.41 17.44
CA ILE A 22 17.30 13.66 16.37
C ILE A 22 16.48 13.74 15.08
N PRO A 23 17.15 13.62 13.91
CA PRO A 23 16.47 13.63 12.62
C PRO A 23 15.30 12.65 12.61
N SER A 24 14.15 13.08 12.10
CA SER A 24 12.91 12.29 12.09
C SER A 24 12.90 11.16 11.05
N LEU A 25 14.06 10.77 10.52
CA LEU A 25 14.19 9.66 9.57
C LEU A 25 13.99 8.34 10.31
N PHE A 26 13.14 7.46 9.76
CA PHE A 26 12.80 6.15 10.33
C PHE A 26 12.35 6.21 11.81
N PRO A 27 11.27 6.94 12.12
CA PRO A 27 10.93 7.22 13.50
C PRO A 27 10.53 5.94 14.26
N SER A 28 11.17 5.69 15.41
CA SER A 28 10.81 4.61 16.34
C SER A 28 11.36 4.91 17.74
N ALA A 29 10.66 4.46 18.79
CA ALA A 29 11.14 4.62 20.17
C ALA A 29 12.51 3.97 20.36
N LEU A 30 12.70 2.74 19.85
CA LEU A 30 13.99 2.05 19.88
C LEU A 30 15.13 2.89 19.25
N ARG A 31 14.86 3.65 18.19
CA ARG A 31 15.89 4.49 17.57
C ARG A 31 16.36 5.58 18.51
N SER A 32 15.46 6.22 19.26
CA SER A 32 15.80 7.19 20.29
C SER A 32 16.66 6.58 21.40
N GLU A 33 16.28 5.40 21.90
CA GLU A 33 17.02 4.67 22.93
C GLU A 33 18.45 4.32 22.47
N VAL A 34 18.57 3.74 21.27
CA VAL A 34 19.87 3.35 20.70
C VAL A 34 20.73 4.59 20.43
N PHE A 35 20.13 5.71 20.02
CA PHE A 35 20.84 6.96 19.82
C PHE A 35 21.34 7.56 21.15
N ALA A 36 20.52 7.52 22.21
CA ALA A 36 20.94 7.97 23.55
C ALA A 36 22.16 7.20 24.03
N LEU A 37 22.12 5.87 23.91
CA LEU A 37 23.26 5.01 24.25
C LEU A 37 24.49 5.33 23.40
N LEU A 38 24.31 5.51 22.10
CA LEU A 38 25.41 5.82 21.19
C LEU A 38 26.08 7.16 21.54
N HIS A 39 25.29 8.18 21.85
CA HIS A 39 25.79 9.48 22.29
C HIS A 39 26.58 9.37 23.60
N GLU A 40 26.04 8.65 24.58
CA GLU A 40 26.70 8.47 25.89
C GLU A 40 28.02 7.71 25.76
N LEU A 41 28.07 6.64 24.97
CA LEU A 41 29.31 5.88 24.77
C LEU A 41 30.36 6.67 23.96
N ASP A 42 29.92 7.60 23.10
CA ASP A 42 30.83 8.46 22.34
C ASP A 42 31.48 9.56 23.20
N SER A 43 30.88 9.95 24.32
CA SER A 43 31.51 10.89 25.27
C SER A 43 32.56 10.23 26.17
N LEU A 44 32.52 8.90 26.33
CA LEU A 44 33.42 8.18 27.24
C LEU A 44 34.87 8.11 26.74
N PRO A 45 35.87 8.11 27.66
CA PRO A 45 37.26 7.89 27.31
C PRO A 45 37.54 6.42 26.95
N GLN A 46 38.72 6.15 26.39
CA GLN A 46 39.17 4.79 26.10
C GLN A 46 39.31 3.95 27.37
N ASN A 47 38.98 2.66 27.29
CA ASN A 47 39.00 1.68 28.38
C ASN A 47 38.06 2.00 29.54
N ALA A 48 37.04 2.85 29.33
CA ALA A 48 36.04 3.12 30.35
C ALA A 48 35.17 1.89 30.62
N LYS A 49 34.75 1.76 31.88
CA LYS A 49 33.77 0.78 32.33
C LYS A 49 32.50 1.50 32.75
N ILE A 50 31.36 1.09 32.20
CA ILE A 50 30.07 1.73 32.44
C ILE A 50 28.96 0.70 32.61
N THR A 51 28.03 1.00 33.51
CA THR A 51 26.77 0.28 33.65
C THR A 51 25.65 1.19 33.17
N VAL A 52 24.90 0.76 32.17
CA VAL A 52 23.76 1.51 31.64
C VAL A 52 22.47 0.82 32.04
N THR A 53 21.57 1.57 32.66
CA THR A 53 20.23 1.13 33.06
C THR A 53 19.19 1.63 32.06
N THR A 54 18.30 0.76 31.58
CA THR A 54 17.21 1.11 30.66
C THR A 54 16.00 0.22 30.90
N ASP A 55 14.79 0.74 30.65
CA ASP A 55 13.55 -0.04 30.69
C ASP A 55 13.27 -0.80 29.36
N CYS A 56 14.05 -0.49 28.31
CA CYS A 56 13.85 -1.03 26.97
C CYS A 56 14.43 -2.44 26.82
N ALA A 57 13.62 -3.46 27.11
CA ALA A 57 14.03 -4.86 26.96
C ALA A 57 14.52 -5.22 25.55
N LEU A 58 13.95 -4.59 24.52
CA LEU A 58 14.34 -4.81 23.13
C LEU A 58 15.79 -4.36 22.89
N LEU A 59 16.20 -3.23 23.47
CA LEU A 59 17.58 -2.73 23.37
C LEU A 59 18.57 -3.77 23.92
N LEU A 60 18.34 -4.34 25.11
CA LEU A 60 19.22 -5.37 25.68
C LEU A 60 19.33 -6.61 24.78
N SER A 61 18.20 -7.10 24.27
CA SER A 61 18.18 -8.26 23.38
C SER A 61 18.95 -8.04 22.07
N LEU A 62 18.87 -6.85 21.49
CA LEU A 62 19.58 -6.52 20.25
C LEU A 62 21.06 -6.21 20.51
N TRP A 63 21.38 -5.59 21.66
CA TRP A 63 22.76 -5.35 22.10
C TRP A 63 23.55 -6.66 22.20
N SER A 64 23.03 -7.64 22.94
CA SER A 64 23.69 -8.96 23.08
C SER A 64 23.90 -9.65 21.73
N LEU A 65 22.95 -9.48 20.80
CA LEU A 65 23.02 -10.11 19.47
C LEU A 65 23.96 -9.40 18.50
N TYR A 66 24.07 -8.07 18.55
CA TYR A 66 24.75 -7.28 17.50
C TYR A 66 26.00 -6.53 17.95
N VAL A 67 26.18 -6.30 19.25
CA VAL A 67 27.35 -5.64 19.82
C VAL A 67 28.29 -6.67 20.47
N GLU A 68 27.79 -7.46 21.41
CA GLU A 68 28.61 -8.43 22.17
C GLU A 68 29.01 -9.66 21.34
N ALA A 69 28.08 -10.23 20.58
CA ALA A 69 28.36 -11.39 19.73
C ALA A 69 29.24 -11.00 18.52
N PRO A 70 29.88 -11.95 17.81
CA PRO A 70 30.50 -11.68 16.50
C PRO A 70 29.51 -11.11 15.48
N PHE A 71 30.00 -10.40 14.46
CA PHE A 71 29.12 -9.83 13.42
C PHE A 71 28.29 -10.92 12.72
N ILE A 72 26.98 -10.69 12.59
CA ILE A 72 26.05 -11.58 11.88
C ILE A 72 25.37 -10.78 10.75
N PRO A 73 25.37 -11.25 9.49
CA PRO A 73 24.70 -10.57 8.37
C PRO A 73 23.21 -10.31 8.56
N ARG A 74 22.58 -10.98 9.53
CA ARG A 74 21.20 -10.75 9.94
C ARG A 74 20.96 -9.29 10.36
N MET A 75 21.96 -8.63 10.95
CA MET A 75 21.88 -7.22 11.37
C MET A 75 21.46 -6.28 10.23
N LEU A 76 21.91 -6.53 8.99
CA LEU A 76 21.55 -5.76 7.79
C LEU A 76 20.05 -5.82 7.45
N ASN A 77 19.32 -6.77 8.05
CA ASN A 77 17.88 -6.93 7.89
C ASN A 77 17.10 -6.40 9.09
N GLU A 78 17.74 -5.68 10.01
CA GLU A 78 17.06 -5.02 11.12
C GLU A 78 16.92 -3.52 10.88
N SER A 79 15.98 -2.90 11.59
CA SER A 79 15.93 -1.45 11.74
C SER A 79 17.12 -0.94 12.54
N ASN A 80 17.58 0.27 12.26
CA ASN A 80 18.68 0.91 12.98
C ASN A 80 20.02 0.15 12.87
N HIS A 81 20.21 -0.66 11.82
CA HIS A 81 21.43 -1.45 11.63
C HIS A 81 22.69 -0.60 11.48
N LEU A 82 22.58 0.64 11.00
CA LEU A 82 23.68 1.60 10.98
C LEU A 82 24.05 2.05 12.40
N LEU A 83 23.05 2.33 13.25
CA LEU A 83 23.31 2.67 14.66
C LEU A 83 23.95 1.49 15.41
N TRP A 84 23.48 0.27 15.18
CA TRP A 84 24.09 -0.94 15.75
C TRP A 84 25.52 -1.15 15.27
N SER A 85 25.80 -0.87 13.99
CA SER A 85 27.16 -0.92 13.44
C SER A 85 28.07 0.11 14.09
N SER A 86 27.60 1.35 14.27
CA SER A 86 28.33 2.42 14.95
C SER A 86 28.62 2.07 16.40
N LEU A 87 27.64 1.57 17.15
CA LEU A 87 27.82 1.11 18.54
C LEU A 87 28.91 0.04 18.63
N ARG A 88 28.81 -0.99 17.79
CA ARG A 88 29.79 -2.08 17.74
C ARG A 88 31.20 -1.55 17.46
N TYR A 89 31.32 -0.64 16.49
CA TYR A 89 32.58 -0.02 16.15
C TYR A 89 33.16 0.78 17.32
N LEU A 90 32.36 1.65 17.95
CA LEU A 90 32.81 2.47 19.07
C LEU A 90 33.26 1.65 20.28
N VAL A 91 32.47 0.63 20.66
CA VAL A 91 32.83 -0.28 21.77
C VAL A 91 34.16 -0.96 21.50
N SER A 92 34.37 -1.44 20.27
CA SER A 92 35.62 -2.07 19.87
C SER A 92 36.79 -1.09 19.78
N GLN A 93 36.57 0.12 19.25
CA GLN A 93 37.62 1.12 19.01
C GLN A 93 38.14 1.70 20.34
N LYS A 94 37.22 2.00 21.27
CA LYS A 94 37.55 2.55 22.58
C LYS A 94 37.82 1.48 23.64
N ASN A 95 37.66 0.20 23.31
CA ASN A 95 37.79 -0.93 24.25
C ASN A 95 36.93 -0.73 25.51
N LEU A 96 35.64 -0.40 25.32
CA LEU A 96 34.71 -0.12 26.41
C LEU A 96 34.20 -1.42 27.05
N ASP A 97 34.11 -1.44 28.39
CA ASP A 97 33.42 -2.49 29.16
C ASP A 97 32.03 -1.98 29.56
N VAL A 98 31.01 -2.38 28.79
CA VAL A 98 29.64 -1.89 28.93
C VAL A 98 28.75 -3.01 29.46
N THR A 99 28.07 -2.77 30.58
CA THR A 99 27.06 -3.67 31.14
C THR A 99 25.68 -3.03 31.03
N LEU A 100 24.72 -3.72 30.40
CA LEU A 100 23.32 -3.25 30.32
C LEU A 100 22.45 -3.94 31.37
N ILE A 101 21.68 -3.16 32.13
CA ILE A 101 20.74 -3.65 33.15
C ILE A 101 19.32 -3.20 32.81
N LYS A 102 18.39 -4.14 32.84
CA LYS A 102 16.97 -3.85 32.65
C LYS A 102 16.36 -3.33 33.95
N VAL A 103 15.72 -2.18 33.87
CA VAL A 103 14.86 -1.64 34.93
C VAL A 103 13.39 -1.98 34.60
N PRO A 104 12.53 -2.30 35.59
CA PRO A 104 11.11 -2.49 35.32
C PRO A 104 10.47 -1.18 34.83
N ALA A 105 9.80 -1.26 33.67
CA ALA A 105 8.99 -0.14 33.18
C ALA A 105 7.88 0.18 34.20
N HIS A 106 7.65 1.47 34.45
CA HIS A 106 6.64 1.96 35.41
C HIS A 106 6.85 1.55 36.88
N ALA A 107 8.05 1.11 37.26
CA ALA A 107 8.45 1.21 38.67
C ALA A 107 8.59 2.69 39.04
N ASP A 108 8.38 3.04 40.31
CA ASP A 108 8.67 4.38 40.87
C ASP A 108 10.20 4.63 40.94
N ASP A 109 10.90 4.43 39.82
CA ASP A 109 12.31 4.74 39.65
C ASP A 109 12.46 6.23 39.33
N ALA A 110 13.00 6.98 40.29
CA ALA A 110 13.14 8.43 40.18
C ALA A 110 14.03 8.86 39.01
N LEU A 111 15.04 8.06 38.65
CA LEU A 111 15.98 8.39 37.57
C LEU A 111 15.36 8.10 36.21
N ASN A 112 14.66 6.98 36.05
CA ASN A 112 13.95 6.68 34.81
C ASN A 112 12.86 7.73 34.53
N ASN A 113 12.10 8.10 35.57
CA ASN A 113 11.10 9.17 35.48
C ASN A 113 11.72 10.53 35.13
N HIS A 114 12.93 10.82 35.62
CA HIS A 114 13.67 12.03 35.26
C HIS A 114 14.05 12.03 33.77
N VAL A 115 14.62 10.94 33.26
CA VAL A 115 15.00 10.80 31.84
C VAL A 115 13.76 10.91 30.92
N ASP A 116 12.65 10.29 31.29
CA ASP A 116 11.37 10.41 30.57
C ASP A 116 10.86 11.86 30.53
N ALA A 117 10.99 12.59 31.64
CA ALA A 117 10.62 14.00 31.70
C ALA A 117 11.52 14.86 30.79
N LEU A 118 12.83 14.58 30.74
CA LEU A 118 13.76 15.25 29.82
C LEU A 118 13.43 14.95 28.35
N ALA A 119 13.15 13.69 28.01
CA ALA A 119 12.78 13.30 26.65
C ALA A 119 11.48 13.99 26.18
N LYS A 120 10.52 14.19 27.09
CA LYS A 120 9.29 14.97 26.85
C LYS A 120 9.57 16.46 26.71
N ALA A 121 10.41 17.04 27.57
CA ALA A 121 10.79 18.45 27.51
C ALA A 121 11.47 18.79 26.16
N ALA A 122 12.36 17.92 25.70
CA ALA A 122 13.01 18.02 24.39
C ALA A 122 12.02 18.06 23.23
N HIS A 123 10.82 17.50 23.39
CA HIS A 123 9.80 17.46 22.33
C HIS A 123 9.08 18.80 22.18
N THR A 124 9.01 19.55 23.28
CA THR A 124 8.35 20.87 23.35
C THR A 124 9.31 22.03 23.14
N ASP A 125 10.61 21.79 23.22
CA ASP A 125 11.62 22.83 23.10
C ASP A 125 11.94 23.12 21.63
N SER A 126 11.40 24.23 21.12
CA SER A 126 11.62 24.71 19.75
C SER A 126 13.01 25.30 19.53
N SER A 127 13.82 25.48 20.58
CA SER A 127 15.16 26.07 20.48
C SER A 127 16.26 25.05 20.19
N LEU A 128 15.97 23.75 20.31
CA LEU A 128 16.92 22.68 20.09
C LEU A 128 17.26 22.48 18.61
N SER A 129 18.55 22.52 18.27
CA SER A 129 19.06 22.11 16.96
C SER A 129 19.23 20.60 16.90
N PHE A 130 18.94 19.99 15.74
CA PHE A 130 19.13 18.55 15.54
C PHE A 130 20.57 18.11 15.81
N GLN A 131 20.74 17.14 16.72
CA GLN A 131 22.02 16.48 16.91
C GLN A 131 22.25 15.51 15.74
N LEU A 132 23.22 15.82 14.87
CA LEU A 132 23.79 14.81 13.98
C LEU A 132 24.98 14.17 14.71
N LEU A 133 24.95 12.84 14.85
CA LEU A 133 26.17 12.09 15.10
C LEU A 133 27.07 12.16 13.86
N SER A 134 28.37 11.99 14.06
CA SER A 134 29.35 11.70 13.00
C SER A 134 28.80 10.62 12.05
N GLU A 135 29.17 10.69 10.76
CA GLU A 135 28.63 9.78 9.75
C GLU A 135 28.66 8.32 10.24
N PRO A 136 27.53 7.57 10.12
CA PRO A 136 27.43 6.23 10.67
C PRO A 136 28.57 5.36 10.13
N ILE A 137 29.26 4.66 11.03
CA ILE A 137 30.47 3.93 10.67
C ILE A 137 30.05 2.51 10.30
N ALA A 138 29.96 2.26 9.00
CA ALA A 138 29.69 0.94 8.45
C ALA A 138 30.55 0.68 7.19
N PRO A 139 30.96 -0.57 6.92
CA PRO A 139 31.77 -0.90 5.74
C PRO A 139 31.10 -0.57 4.41
N CYS A 140 29.76 -0.56 4.38
CA CYS A 140 28.96 -0.22 3.22
C CYS A 140 27.63 0.36 3.70
N ILE A 141 27.30 1.56 3.25
CA ILE A 141 26.04 2.26 3.58
C ILE A 141 25.22 2.35 2.31
N LEU A 142 24.06 1.69 2.30
CA LEU A 142 23.10 1.83 1.21
C LEU A 142 22.46 3.22 1.30
N GLN A 143 22.49 3.97 0.19
CA GLN A 143 21.84 5.29 0.10
C GLN A 143 20.70 5.28 -0.93
N PHE A 144 19.68 6.09 -0.68
CA PHE A 144 18.57 6.35 -1.59
C PHE A 144 18.26 7.85 -1.59
N ASN A 145 18.37 8.52 -2.75
CA ASN A 145 18.29 9.98 -2.86
C ASN A 145 19.13 10.73 -1.80
N SER A 146 20.40 10.31 -1.67
CA SER A 146 21.35 10.86 -0.68
C SER A 146 20.97 10.65 0.79
N LEU A 147 19.95 9.84 1.10
CA LEU A 147 19.61 9.42 2.47
C LEU A 147 20.13 8.02 2.74
N SER A 148 20.85 7.84 3.86
CA SER A 148 21.27 6.53 4.33
C SER A 148 20.08 5.68 4.73
N VAL A 149 19.99 4.46 4.19
CA VAL A 149 18.90 3.52 4.44
C VAL A 149 19.19 2.78 5.73
N ASP A 150 18.54 3.17 6.83
CA ASP A 150 18.73 2.57 8.16
C ASP A 150 17.54 1.71 8.61
N MET A 151 17.06 0.88 7.68
CA MET A 151 15.96 -0.05 7.88
C MET A 151 16.33 -1.45 7.38
N ASN A 152 15.43 -2.41 7.54
CA ASN A 152 15.60 -3.73 6.94
C ASN A 152 15.83 -3.62 5.42
N ILE A 153 17.06 -3.92 4.96
CA ILE A 153 17.47 -3.74 3.57
C ILE A 153 16.67 -4.62 2.61
N ARG A 154 16.40 -5.89 2.97
CA ARG A 154 15.60 -6.79 2.12
C ARG A 154 14.18 -6.27 1.95
N LYS A 155 13.56 -5.80 3.03
CA LYS A 155 12.23 -5.17 2.97
C LYS A 155 12.27 -3.92 2.11
N PHE A 156 13.26 -3.06 2.29
CA PHE A 156 13.42 -1.83 1.51
C PHE A 156 13.52 -2.10 0.00
N ILE A 157 14.38 -3.04 -0.40
CA ILE A 157 14.54 -3.42 -1.80
C ILE A 157 13.22 -3.96 -2.37
N ARG A 158 12.54 -4.86 -1.63
CA ARG A 158 11.22 -5.37 -2.05
C ARG A 158 10.21 -4.24 -2.21
N ASP A 159 10.18 -3.29 -1.29
CA ASP A 159 9.27 -2.15 -1.32
C ASP A 159 9.52 -1.26 -2.56
N ILE A 160 10.78 -1.09 -2.99
CA ILE A 160 11.12 -0.42 -4.26
C ILE A 160 10.53 -1.18 -5.46
N PHE A 161 10.72 -2.50 -5.53
CA PHE A 161 10.21 -3.31 -6.64
C PHE A 161 8.68 -3.32 -6.68
N ASP A 162 8.04 -3.39 -5.51
CA ASP A 162 6.58 -3.31 -5.39
C ASP A 162 6.07 -1.94 -5.88
N ALA A 163 6.74 -0.84 -5.51
CA ALA A 163 6.39 0.50 -5.97
C ALA A 163 6.51 0.66 -7.49
N LYS A 164 7.61 0.16 -8.07
CA LYS A 164 7.82 0.15 -9.54
C LYS A 164 6.77 -0.69 -10.26
N SER A 165 6.43 -1.84 -9.70
CA SER A 165 5.42 -2.74 -10.27
C SER A 165 4.04 -2.11 -10.26
N LEU A 166 3.67 -1.45 -9.15
CA LEU A 166 2.42 -0.70 -9.07
C LEU A 166 2.39 0.43 -10.09
N LEU A 167 3.46 1.23 -10.20
CA LEU A 167 3.53 2.29 -11.20
C LEU A 167 3.32 1.74 -12.61
N THR A 168 3.99 0.64 -12.95
CA THR A 168 3.84 -0.04 -14.24
C THR A 168 2.40 -0.49 -14.51
N LEU A 169 1.70 -1.00 -13.49
CA LEU A 169 0.31 -1.39 -13.59
C LEU A 169 -0.58 -0.17 -13.86
N VAL A 170 -0.41 0.91 -13.10
CA VAL A 170 -1.33 2.04 -13.12
C VAL A 170 -1.15 2.93 -14.34
N ILE A 171 0.02 2.98 -14.95
CA ILE A 171 0.25 3.71 -16.22
C ILE A 171 -0.37 3.03 -17.45
N LEU A 172 -0.85 1.78 -17.34
CA LEU A 172 -1.48 1.12 -18.48
C LEU A 172 -2.68 1.96 -18.97
N PRO A 173 -2.87 2.17 -20.29
CA PRO A 173 -3.89 3.07 -20.83
C PRO A 173 -5.32 2.85 -20.28
N ARG A 174 -5.63 1.59 -19.95
CA ARG A 174 -6.91 1.15 -19.38
C ARG A 174 -7.19 1.64 -17.94
N PHE A 175 -6.15 2.02 -17.20
CA PHE A 175 -6.27 2.69 -15.90
C PHE A 175 -6.09 4.22 -16.02
N ASN A 176 -5.61 4.71 -17.17
CA ASN A 176 -5.30 6.12 -17.43
C ASN A 176 -6.49 6.91 -18.01
N SER A 177 -7.52 6.24 -18.52
CA SER A 177 -8.55 6.86 -19.36
C SER A 177 -9.80 7.37 -18.62
N ASN A 178 -9.69 7.89 -17.37
CA ASN A 178 -10.69 8.74 -16.65
C ASN A 178 -10.61 8.69 -15.10
N SER A 179 -9.65 7.98 -14.50
CA SER A 179 -9.57 7.85 -13.03
C SER A 179 -8.27 8.39 -12.47
N SER A 180 -8.36 9.10 -11.34
CA SER A 180 -7.20 9.46 -10.55
C SER A 180 -6.70 8.19 -9.87
N ILE A 181 -5.38 7.91 -9.95
CA ILE A 181 -4.71 6.80 -9.23
C ILE A 181 -5.09 6.79 -7.75
N PHE A 182 -5.42 7.97 -7.23
CA PHE A 182 -5.71 8.28 -5.83
C PHE A 182 -7.12 7.88 -5.41
N ASP A 183 -8.00 7.50 -6.34
CA ASP A 183 -9.39 7.13 -6.02
C ASP A 183 -9.48 5.65 -5.57
N ILE A 184 -8.35 4.92 -5.59
CA ILE A 184 -8.24 3.50 -5.24
C ILE A 184 -7.33 3.35 -4.02
N ASP A 185 -7.79 2.62 -3.01
CA ASP A 185 -6.94 2.18 -1.91
C ASP A 185 -6.10 0.97 -2.37
N TRP A 186 -4.93 1.27 -2.95
CA TRP A 186 -4.02 0.23 -3.46
C TRP A 186 -3.46 -0.68 -2.37
N ALA A 187 -3.39 -0.21 -1.12
CA ALA A 187 -2.94 -1.03 0.01
C ALA A 187 -3.97 -2.11 0.34
N CYS A 188 -5.23 -1.70 0.50
CA CYS A 188 -6.34 -2.60 0.72
C CYS A 188 -6.55 -3.52 -0.50
N THR A 189 -6.47 -2.97 -1.71
CA THR A 189 -6.60 -3.73 -2.95
C THR A 189 -5.53 -4.81 -3.06
N LYS A 190 -4.25 -4.46 -2.82
CA LYS A 190 -3.15 -5.44 -2.79
C LYS A 190 -3.36 -6.51 -1.71
N PHE A 191 -3.82 -6.12 -0.53
CA PHE A 191 -4.15 -7.06 0.54
C PHE A 191 -5.20 -8.07 0.08
N CYS A 192 -6.34 -7.60 -0.41
CA CYS A 192 -7.43 -8.47 -0.85
C CYS A 192 -7.09 -9.31 -2.10
N LEU A 193 -6.18 -8.84 -2.95
CA LEU A 193 -5.65 -9.64 -4.07
C LEU A 193 -4.70 -10.75 -3.57
N SER A 194 -3.80 -10.42 -2.64
CA SER A 194 -2.71 -11.31 -2.19
C SER A 194 -3.12 -12.32 -1.11
N ASN A 195 -4.09 -12.00 -0.26
CA ASN A 195 -4.50 -12.86 0.86
C ASN A 195 -5.31 -14.09 0.42
N ASN A 196 -5.55 -14.23 -0.89
CA ASN A 196 -6.09 -15.43 -1.50
C ASN A 196 -5.04 -16.54 -1.51
N LYS A 197 -4.82 -17.14 -0.33
CA LYS A 197 -4.03 -18.37 -0.09
C LYS A 197 -4.43 -19.56 -0.98
N GLN A 198 -5.46 -19.41 -1.83
CA GLN A 198 -5.98 -20.41 -2.74
C GLN A 198 -5.58 -20.25 -4.21
N ILE A 199 -4.98 -19.11 -4.63
CA ILE A 199 -4.57 -18.88 -6.04
C ILE A 199 -3.56 -19.94 -6.52
N PHE A 200 -2.75 -20.49 -5.61
CA PHE A 200 -1.69 -21.44 -5.92
C PHE A 200 -2.04 -22.91 -5.62
N SER A 201 -3.27 -23.20 -5.18
CA SER A 201 -3.72 -24.59 -4.99
C SER A 201 -4.26 -25.14 -6.31
N HIS A 202 -3.41 -25.88 -7.03
CA HIS A 202 -3.77 -26.58 -8.28
C HIS A 202 -4.86 -27.63 -8.03
N ARG A 203 -6.13 -27.22 -8.10
CA ARG A 203 -7.29 -28.12 -8.30
C ARG A 203 -8.17 -27.56 -9.40
N ASN A 204 -8.60 -28.45 -10.30
CA ASN A 204 -9.11 -28.28 -11.67
C ASN A 204 -10.36 -27.39 -11.91
N GLY A 205 -10.48 -26.26 -11.23
CA GLY A 205 -11.49 -25.21 -11.46
C GLY A 205 -11.08 -23.84 -10.90
N ARG A 206 -10.14 -23.81 -9.94
CA ARG A 206 -9.60 -22.59 -9.33
C ARG A 206 -8.75 -21.76 -10.29
N SER A 207 -8.14 -22.36 -11.31
CA SER A 207 -7.38 -21.65 -12.33
C SER A 207 -8.24 -20.77 -13.23
N ALA A 208 -9.47 -21.19 -13.56
CA ALA A 208 -10.39 -20.42 -14.41
C ALA A 208 -10.94 -19.20 -13.68
N PHE A 209 -11.30 -19.34 -12.41
CA PHE A 209 -11.72 -18.21 -11.59
C PHE A 209 -10.56 -17.22 -11.36
N CYS A 210 -9.36 -17.69 -11.03
CA CYS A 210 -8.19 -16.80 -10.91
C CYS A 210 -7.90 -16.08 -12.24
N ALA A 211 -7.99 -16.78 -13.38
CA ALA A 211 -7.84 -16.16 -14.68
C ALA A 211 -8.95 -15.14 -14.98
N PHE A 212 -10.19 -15.40 -14.56
CA PHE A 212 -11.29 -14.44 -14.64
C PHE A 212 -10.96 -13.18 -13.83
N ARG A 213 -10.58 -13.30 -12.56
CA ARG A 213 -10.21 -12.18 -11.69
C ARG A 213 -9.10 -11.32 -12.27
N ILE A 214 -7.99 -11.94 -12.71
CA ILE A 214 -6.88 -11.22 -13.34
C ILE A 214 -7.35 -10.51 -14.61
N LYS A 215 -8.13 -11.19 -15.46
CA LYS A 215 -8.66 -10.57 -16.68
C LYS A 215 -9.67 -9.47 -16.37
N LEU A 216 -10.45 -9.59 -15.31
CA LEU A 216 -11.42 -8.60 -14.86
C LEU A 216 -10.71 -7.33 -14.37
N LEU A 217 -9.75 -7.48 -13.46
CA LEU A 217 -8.89 -6.41 -12.97
C LEU A 217 -8.20 -5.67 -14.11
N LEU A 218 -7.70 -6.42 -15.09
CA LEU A 218 -6.96 -5.87 -16.23
C LEU A 218 -7.84 -5.46 -17.41
N ASP A 219 -9.18 -5.50 -17.33
CA ASP A 219 -10.06 -5.21 -18.47
C ASP A 219 -9.69 -6.01 -19.75
N MET A 220 -9.47 -7.32 -19.57
CA MET A 220 -9.02 -8.30 -20.56
C MET A 220 -9.99 -9.46 -20.75
N LEU A 221 -11.17 -9.42 -20.13
CA LEU A 221 -12.21 -10.41 -20.37
C LEU A 221 -12.60 -10.40 -21.87
N PRO A 222 -12.85 -11.58 -22.48
CA PRO A 222 -13.22 -11.69 -23.89
C PRO A 222 -14.68 -11.24 -24.13
N THR A 223 -14.97 -9.97 -23.86
CA THR A 223 -16.17 -9.28 -24.32
C THR A 223 -16.12 -9.10 -25.83
N LEU A 224 -17.27 -8.91 -26.50
CA LEU A 224 -17.28 -8.72 -27.96
C LEU A 224 -16.40 -7.55 -28.40
N THR A 225 -16.45 -6.42 -27.70
CA THR A 225 -15.60 -5.25 -27.99
C THR A 225 -14.10 -5.57 -27.88
N THR A 226 -13.72 -6.36 -26.87
CA THR A 226 -12.34 -6.82 -26.72
C THR A 226 -11.93 -7.77 -27.85
N LEU A 227 -12.83 -8.64 -28.29
CA LEU A 227 -12.59 -9.60 -29.38
C LEU A 227 -12.53 -8.91 -30.74
N GLN A 228 -13.42 -7.97 -31.04
CA GLN A 228 -13.40 -7.10 -32.23
C GLN A 228 -12.05 -6.38 -32.36
N ARG A 229 -11.53 -5.82 -31.26
CA ARG A 229 -10.21 -5.19 -31.24
C ARG A 229 -9.05 -6.16 -31.49
N ARG A 230 -9.12 -7.38 -30.95
CA ARG A 230 -8.02 -8.36 -31.02
C ARG A 230 -8.03 -9.20 -32.29
N ARG A 231 -9.21 -9.45 -32.87
CA ARG A 231 -9.42 -10.28 -34.05
C ARG A 231 -10.51 -9.70 -34.96
N PRO A 232 -10.27 -8.52 -35.56
CA PRO A 232 -11.25 -7.84 -36.40
C PRO A 232 -11.64 -8.65 -37.65
N HIS A 233 -10.81 -9.61 -38.08
CA HIS A 233 -11.11 -10.53 -39.18
C HIS A 233 -12.13 -11.63 -38.81
N LEU A 234 -12.33 -11.91 -37.52
CA LEU A 234 -13.31 -12.90 -37.04
C LEU A 234 -14.57 -12.26 -36.46
N TYR A 235 -14.45 -11.07 -35.89
CA TYR A 235 -15.53 -10.38 -35.19
C TYR A 235 -15.82 -9.05 -35.88
N ASP A 236 -16.98 -8.96 -36.53
CA ASP A 236 -17.43 -7.76 -37.25
C ASP A 236 -17.58 -6.58 -36.27
N PRO A 237 -16.94 -5.42 -36.53
CA PRO A 237 -17.08 -4.22 -35.69
C PRO A 237 -18.51 -3.68 -35.54
N SER A 238 -19.41 -3.99 -36.46
CA SER A 238 -20.82 -3.57 -36.42
C SER A 238 -21.67 -4.39 -35.45
N TRP A 239 -21.18 -5.55 -35.01
CA TRP A 239 -21.92 -6.39 -34.08
C TRP A 239 -22.05 -5.72 -32.70
N LEU A 240 -23.30 -5.66 -32.24
CA LEU A 240 -23.66 -5.18 -30.92
C LEU A 240 -23.67 -6.33 -29.92
N CYS A 241 -23.93 -6.00 -28.65
CA CYS A 241 -24.04 -6.98 -27.58
C CYS A 241 -24.99 -8.11 -27.98
N PRO A 242 -24.52 -9.37 -28.00
CA PRO A 242 -25.34 -10.52 -28.41
C PRO A 242 -26.60 -10.69 -27.58
N GLN A 243 -26.62 -10.12 -26.38
CA GLN A 243 -27.71 -10.27 -25.43
C GLN A 243 -28.80 -9.21 -25.56
N CYS A 244 -28.46 -7.93 -25.77
CA CYS A 244 -29.45 -6.84 -25.87
C CYS A 244 -29.56 -6.23 -27.27
N ASN A 245 -28.61 -6.52 -28.15
CA ASN A 245 -28.50 -5.99 -29.52
C ASN A 245 -28.66 -4.45 -29.62
N SER A 246 -28.34 -3.72 -28.56
CA SER A 246 -28.60 -2.27 -28.45
C SER A 246 -27.33 -1.45 -28.29
N PHE A 247 -26.33 -1.99 -27.57
CA PHE A 247 -25.07 -1.30 -27.27
C PHE A 247 -23.87 -2.22 -27.51
N PRO A 248 -22.65 -1.69 -27.69
CA PRO A 248 -21.43 -2.50 -27.69
C PRO A 248 -21.27 -3.25 -26.37
N GLU A 249 -20.87 -4.53 -26.43
CA GLU A 249 -20.58 -5.31 -25.22
C GLU A 249 -19.20 -4.93 -24.66
N THR A 250 -19.14 -3.85 -23.88
CA THR A 250 -17.99 -3.48 -23.05
C THR A 250 -18.01 -4.24 -21.73
N LEU A 251 -16.91 -4.15 -20.96
CA LEU A 251 -16.90 -4.71 -19.60
C LEU A 251 -17.92 -4.00 -18.69
N ASP A 252 -18.10 -2.68 -18.83
CA ASP A 252 -19.13 -1.97 -18.06
C ASP A 252 -20.54 -2.39 -18.47
N HIS A 253 -20.77 -2.59 -19.77
CA HIS A 253 -22.04 -3.08 -20.28
C HIS A 253 -22.37 -4.48 -19.76
N LEU A 254 -21.37 -5.32 -19.47
CA LEU A 254 -21.60 -6.64 -18.87
C LEU A 254 -22.41 -6.55 -17.55
N TRP A 255 -22.19 -5.50 -16.76
CA TRP A 255 -22.89 -5.28 -15.49
C TRP A 255 -24.24 -4.61 -15.67
N THR A 256 -24.45 -3.87 -16.75
CA THR A 256 -25.65 -3.05 -16.98
C THR A 256 -26.54 -3.55 -18.11
N CYS A 257 -26.20 -4.65 -18.75
CA CYS A 257 -26.92 -5.15 -19.92
C CYS A 257 -28.37 -5.51 -19.54
N PRO A 258 -29.39 -4.86 -20.14
CA PRO A 258 -30.76 -5.28 -20.00
C PRO A 258 -30.95 -6.56 -20.86
N TYR A 259 -30.95 -7.71 -20.21
CA TYR A 259 -31.08 -9.01 -20.88
C TYR A 259 -32.50 -9.19 -21.47
N ILE A 260 -32.62 -9.92 -22.58
CA ILE A 260 -33.93 -10.20 -23.23
C ILE A 260 -34.80 -11.15 -22.40
N LEU A 261 -34.21 -12.04 -21.56
CA LEU A 261 -34.99 -12.91 -20.67
C LEU A 261 -35.08 -12.29 -19.25
N PRO A 262 -36.28 -11.90 -18.78
CA PRO A 262 -36.46 -11.21 -17.49
C PRO A 262 -35.85 -11.95 -16.29
N ASP A 263 -35.89 -13.29 -16.31
CA ASP A 263 -35.43 -14.15 -15.21
C ASP A 263 -33.89 -14.25 -15.10
N PHE A 264 -33.15 -13.72 -16.07
CA PHE A 264 -31.67 -13.77 -16.14
C PHE A 264 -31.05 -12.40 -16.41
N SER A 265 -31.69 -11.32 -15.94
CA SER A 265 -31.18 -9.97 -16.08
C SER A 265 -29.83 -9.81 -15.37
N LEU A 266 -28.75 -9.66 -16.15
CA LEU A 266 -27.39 -9.45 -15.63
C LEU A 266 -27.32 -8.25 -14.69
N PHE A 267 -28.05 -7.18 -15.03
CA PHE A 267 -28.13 -5.98 -14.19
C PHE A 267 -28.78 -6.26 -12.84
N ASN A 268 -29.91 -6.98 -12.81
CA ASN A 268 -30.57 -7.32 -11.56
C ASN A 268 -29.73 -8.28 -10.71
N THR A 269 -29.06 -9.25 -11.35
CA THR A 269 -28.12 -10.15 -10.66
C THR A 269 -26.97 -9.34 -10.07
N PHE A 270 -26.33 -8.46 -10.84
CA PHE A 270 -25.25 -7.59 -10.35
C PHE A 270 -25.71 -6.72 -9.17
N LYS A 271 -26.86 -6.06 -9.29
CA LYS A 271 -27.46 -5.25 -8.23
C LYS A 271 -27.71 -6.06 -6.96
N THR A 272 -28.26 -7.27 -7.09
CA THR A 272 -28.50 -8.18 -5.96
C THR A 272 -27.20 -8.60 -5.27
N LEU A 273 -26.18 -8.99 -6.04
CA LEU A 273 -24.88 -9.38 -5.51
C LEU A 273 -24.17 -8.21 -4.82
N LEU A 274 -24.29 -6.99 -5.36
CA LEU A 274 -23.71 -5.80 -4.74
C LEU A 274 -24.40 -5.46 -3.42
N LEU A 275 -25.73 -5.60 -3.34
CA LEU A 275 -26.48 -5.39 -2.10
C LEU A 275 -26.14 -6.42 -1.03
N ASP A 276 -25.95 -7.68 -1.41
CA ASP A 276 -25.49 -8.75 -0.52
C ASP A 276 -24.05 -8.53 -0.03
N LEU A 277 -23.15 -8.05 -0.90
CA LEU A 277 -21.81 -7.62 -0.48
C LEU A 277 -21.90 -6.51 0.57
N ARG A 278 -22.73 -5.49 0.31
CA ARG A 278 -22.94 -4.36 1.22
C ARG A 278 -23.46 -4.80 2.57
N SER A 279 -24.45 -5.69 2.63
CA SER A 279 -24.99 -6.20 3.90
C SER A 279 -23.95 -7.02 4.65
N LYS A 280 -23.21 -7.92 3.98
CA LYS A 280 -22.13 -8.70 4.61
C LYS A 280 -21.04 -7.81 5.19
N TYR A 281 -20.68 -6.72 4.50
CA TYR A 281 -19.75 -5.73 5.05
C TYR A 281 -20.34 -5.05 6.28
N LEU A 282 -21.59 -4.61 6.22
CA LEU A 282 -22.22 -3.94 7.34
C LEU A 282 -22.29 -4.86 8.57
N ASP A 283 -22.70 -6.12 8.42
CA ASP A 283 -22.78 -7.10 9.50
C ASP A 283 -21.41 -7.33 10.15
N ASN A 284 -20.37 -7.50 9.33
CA ASN A 284 -19.00 -7.67 9.82
C ASN A 284 -18.47 -6.41 10.53
N LEU A 285 -18.82 -5.22 10.05
CA LEU A 285 -18.43 -3.95 10.66
C LEU A 285 -19.12 -3.74 12.01
N LEU A 286 -20.42 -4.03 12.10
CA LEU A 286 -21.18 -3.94 13.35
C LEU A 286 -20.74 -4.98 14.39
N SER A 287 -20.20 -6.12 13.94
CA SER A 287 -19.64 -7.16 14.81
C SER A 287 -18.20 -6.87 15.25
N ALA A 288 -17.50 -5.95 14.59
CA ALA A 288 -16.11 -5.63 14.89
C ALA A 288 -16.00 -4.60 16.00
N THR A 289 -14.91 -4.64 16.76
CA THR A 289 -14.62 -3.63 17.79
C THR A 289 -14.09 -2.35 17.13
N PRO A 290 -14.81 -1.22 17.21
CA PRO A 290 -14.35 0.03 16.66
C PRO A 290 -13.36 0.72 17.61
N LEU A 291 -12.54 1.63 17.06
CA LEU A 291 -11.62 2.48 17.81
C LEU A 291 -12.34 3.58 18.59
N ILE A 292 -13.50 4.01 18.07
CA ILE A 292 -14.40 5.01 18.65
C ILE A 292 -15.83 4.52 18.50
N SER A 293 -16.73 4.96 19.38
CA SER A 293 -18.14 4.60 19.30
C SER A 293 -18.73 4.98 17.93
N LEU A 294 -19.48 4.05 17.32
CA LEU A 294 -20.17 4.30 16.05
C LEU A 294 -21.36 5.24 16.29
N PRO A 295 -21.53 6.32 15.50
CA PRO A 295 -22.69 7.18 15.60
C PRO A 295 -23.95 6.47 15.07
N ASP A 296 -25.13 6.93 15.49
CA ASP A 296 -26.42 6.39 15.01
C ASP A 296 -26.56 6.52 13.47
N SER A 297 -25.93 7.54 12.87
CA SER A 297 -25.91 7.78 11.42
C SER A 297 -24.97 6.85 10.64
N PHE A 298 -24.16 6.02 11.31
CA PHE A 298 -23.11 5.22 10.66
C PHE A 298 -23.64 4.36 9.50
N VAL A 299 -24.79 3.71 9.71
CA VAL A 299 -25.40 2.84 8.69
C VAL A 299 -25.85 3.63 7.47
N ASP A 300 -26.50 4.77 7.69
CA ASP A 300 -26.98 5.64 6.61
C ASP A 300 -25.81 6.23 5.82
N GLU A 301 -24.77 6.70 6.50
CA GLU A 301 -23.55 7.22 5.87
C GLU A 301 -22.81 6.12 5.09
N PHE A 302 -22.68 4.92 5.66
CA PHE A 302 -22.05 3.79 4.98
C PHE A 302 -22.81 3.40 3.72
N THR A 303 -24.14 3.33 3.79
CA THR A 303 -24.97 2.94 2.64
C THR A 303 -25.04 4.02 1.56
N ALA A 304 -24.78 5.29 1.91
CA ALA A 304 -24.71 6.41 0.99
C ALA A 304 -23.39 6.51 0.21
N ILE A 305 -22.36 5.74 0.57
CA ILE A 305 -21.06 5.75 -0.14
C ILE A 305 -21.27 5.43 -1.61
N ASP A 306 -20.60 6.20 -2.48
CA ASP A 306 -20.78 6.18 -3.93
C ASP A 306 -20.59 4.79 -4.56
N CYS A 307 -19.76 3.91 -3.99
CA CYS A 307 -19.53 2.56 -4.49
C CYS A 307 -20.76 1.64 -4.43
N TRP A 308 -21.79 2.01 -3.67
CA TRP A 308 -23.06 1.29 -3.61
C TRP A 308 -24.09 1.74 -4.65
N LYS A 309 -23.86 2.86 -5.34
CA LYS A 309 -24.76 3.36 -6.37
C LYS A 309 -24.63 2.51 -7.62
N CYS A 310 -25.71 1.78 -7.94
CA CYS A 310 -25.76 0.80 -9.03
C CYS A 310 -26.78 1.15 -10.12
N ASP A 311 -27.57 2.22 -9.97
CA ASP A 311 -28.71 2.52 -10.85
C ASP A 311 -28.77 4.01 -11.23
N PRO A 312 -28.01 4.46 -12.26
CA PRO A 312 -26.96 3.73 -12.97
C PRO A 312 -25.70 3.53 -12.09
N PRO A 313 -24.82 2.58 -12.42
CA PRO A 313 -23.64 2.33 -11.59
C PRO A 313 -22.65 3.48 -11.64
N SER A 314 -22.20 3.89 -10.46
CA SER A 314 -21.13 4.88 -10.33
C SER A 314 -19.79 4.32 -10.81
N ILE A 315 -18.83 5.20 -11.07
CA ILE A 315 -17.45 4.80 -11.37
C ILE A 315 -16.89 3.98 -10.21
N SER A 316 -17.15 4.38 -8.96
CA SER A 316 -16.70 3.66 -7.76
C SER A 316 -17.29 2.24 -7.68
N CYS A 317 -18.55 2.07 -8.05
CA CYS A 317 -19.21 0.75 -8.12
C CYS A 317 -18.54 -0.14 -9.18
N LEU A 318 -18.32 0.41 -10.38
CA LEU A 318 -17.65 -0.29 -11.47
C LEU A 318 -16.18 -0.62 -11.16
N ARG A 319 -15.51 0.14 -10.28
CA ARG A 319 -14.17 -0.15 -9.77
C ARG A 319 -14.20 -1.28 -8.75
N LEU A 320 -15.16 -1.26 -7.83
CA LEU A 320 -15.35 -2.34 -6.86
C LEU A 320 -15.63 -3.68 -7.56
N ALA A 321 -16.41 -3.67 -8.65
CA ALA A 321 -16.64 -4.82 -9.53
C ALA A 321 -15.38 -5.32 -10.26
N ARG A 322 -14.31 -4.53 -10.32
CA ARG A 322 -13.00 -4.89 -10.89
C ARG A 322 -11.96 -5.24 -9.82
N GLU A 323 -12.39 -5.52 -8.59
CA GLU A 323 -11.51 -5.75 -7.43
C GLU A 323 -10.69 -4.54 -6.99
N LEU A 324 -11.04 -3.34 -7.45
CA LEU A 324 -10.37 -2.10 -7.06
C LEU A 324 -11.16 -1.45 -5.93
N ILE A 325 -10.58 -1.42 -4.74
CA ILE A 325 -11.28 -0.92 -3.54
C ILE A 325 -11.26 0.61 -3.56
N PRO A 326 -12.42 1.29 -3.56
CA PRO A 326 -12.47 2.74 -3.59
C PRO A 326 -11.91 3.37 -2.31
N MET A 327 -11.12 4.44 -2.47
CA MET A 327 -10.58 5.20 -1.34
C MET A 327 -11.68 5.85 -0.50
N SER A 328 -12.84 6.19 -1.08
CA SER A 328 -13.99 6.71 -0.35
C SER A 328 -14.52 5.71 0.68
N LEU A 329 -14.52 4.42 0.36
CA LEU A 329 -14.98 3.35 1.25
C LEU A 329 -14.00 3.19 2.43
N THR A 330 -12.73 2.98 2.15
CA THR A 330 -11.74 2.76 3.23
C THR A 330 -11.45 4.04 4.00
N GLY A 331 -11.52 5.21 3.36
CA GLY A 331 -11.41 6.53 3.99
C GLY A 331 -12.50 6.76 5.03
N PHE A 332 -13.76 6.46 4.70
CA PHE A 332 -14.87 6.48 5.65
C PHE A 332 -14.61 5.53 6.83
N LEU A 333 -14.27 4.27 6.55
CA LEU A 333 -14.07 3.25 7.57
C LEU A 333 -12.86 3.52 8.49
N ARG A 334 -11.80 4.17 7.98
CA ARG A 334 -10.60 4.54 8.76
C ARG A 334 -10.88 5.53 9.89
N THR A 335 -12.02 6.23 9.85
CA THR A 335 -12.49 7.06 10.96
C THR A 335 -12.82 6.22 12.19
N TYR A 336 -13.26 4.98 11.99
CA TYR A 336 -13.81 4.13 13.07
C TYR A 336 -12.98 2.87 13.33
N PHE A 337 -12.23 2.36 12.36
CA PHE A 337 -11.55 1.08 12.45
C PHE A 337 -10.07 1.17 12.07
N SER A 338 -9.27 0.27 12.65
CA SER A 338 -7.86 0.15 12.27
C SER A 338 -7.72 -0.35 10.83
N PRO A 339 -6.67 0.03 10.08
CA PRO A 339 -6.44 -0.47 8.72
C PRO A 339 -6.44 -1.99 8.62
N SER A 340 -5.82 -2.69 9.58
CA SER A 340 -5.81 -4.16 9.63
C SER A 340 -7.21 -4.75 9.78
N THR A 341 -8.05 -4.14 10.62
CA THR A 341 -9.44 -4.56 10.81
C THR A 341 -10.22 -4.38 9.52
N ILE A 342 -10.13 -3.21 8.88
CA ILE A 342 -10.78 -2.91 7.60
C ILE A 342 -10.39 -3.94 6.55
N TRP A 343 -9.09 -4.16 6.35
CA TRP A 343 -8.60 -5.11 5.36
C TRP A 343 -9.13 -6.52 5.60
N SER A 344 -9.16 -6.98 6.86
CA SER A 344 -9.69 -8.30 7.21
C SER A 344 -11.20 -8.43 6.96
N ILE A 345 -11.97 -7.38 7.24
CA ILE A 345 -13.43 -7.34 7.05
C ILE A 345 -13.80 -7.37 5.57
N LEU A 346 -13.05 -6.62 4.74
CA LEU A 346 -13.36 -6.49 3.32
C LEU A 346 -12.96 -7.73 2.50
N ASP A 347 -11.89 -8.43 2.89
CA ASP A 347 -11.24 -9.48 2.11
C ASP A 347 -12.16 -10.64 1.69
N THR A 348 -12.74 -11.35 2.67
CA THR A 348 -13.51 -12.57 2.39
C THR A 348 -14.83 -12.28 1.65
N PRO A 349 -15.66 -11.29 2.05
CA PRO A 349 -16.88 -11.00 1.31
C PRO A 349 -16.59 -10.46 -0.10
N LEU A 350 -15.50 -9.71 -0.30
CA LEU A 350 -15.09 -9.28 -1.65
C LEU A 350 -14.76 -10.47 -2.53
N TYR A 351 -14.01 -11.45 -2.01
CA TYR A 351 -13.69 -12.67 -2.75
C TYR A 351 -14.96 -13.42 -3.17
N ASN A 352 -15.91 -13.60 -2.24
CA ASN A 352 -17.17 -14.29 -2.50
C ASN A 352 -18.01 -13.55 -3.53
N PHE A 353 -18.11 -12.23 -3.43
CA PHE A 353 -18.79 -11.40 -4.43
C PHE A 353 -18.22 -11.62 -5.84
N HIS A 354 -16.90 -11.61 -6.00
CA HIS A 354 -16.28 -11.87 -7.30
C HIS A 354 -16.49 -13.30 -7.79
N PHE A 355 -16.52 -14.28 -6.87
CA PHE A 355 -16.87 -15.65 -7.21
C PHE A 355 -18.30 -15.76 -7.72
N ASP A 356 -19.24 -15.06 -7.11
CA ASP A 356 -20.63 -15.01 -7.56
C ASP A 356 -20.78 -14.28 -8.90
N LEU A 357 -20.03 -13.19 -9.14
CA LEU A 357 -19.95 -12.57 -10.47
C LEU A 357 -19.45 -13.56 -11.52
N TYR A 358 -18.43 -14.37 -11.18
CA TYR A 358 -17.92 -15.38 -12.08
C TYR A 358 -18.98 -16.44 -12.42
N VAL A 359 -19.63 -17.01 -11.41
CA VAL A 359 -20.58 -18.12 -11.59
C VAL A 359 -21.88 -17.65 -12.22
N GLN A 360 -22.47 -16.56 -11.73
CA GLN A 360 -23.84 -16.17 -12.08
C GLN A 360 -23.91 -15.27 -13.31
N ILE A 361 -22.87 -14.48 -13.57
CA ILE A 361 -22.84 -13.56 -14.72
C ILE A 361 -21.91 -14.09 -15.80
N TRP A 362 -20.62 -14.28 -15.46
CA TRP A 362 -19.60 -14.56 -16.47
C TRP A 362 -19.77 -15.92 -17.14
N LEU A 363 -20.04 -16.99 -16.39
CA LEU A 363 -20.26 -18.33 -16.97
C LEU A 363 -21.53 -18.37 -17.82
N CYS A 364 -22.64 -17.83 -17.32
CA CYS A 364 -23.90 -17.75 -18.05
C CYS A 364 -23.74 -17.01 -19.38
N ARG A 365 -23.11 -15.82 -19.33
CA ARG A 365 -22.77 -15.06 -20.54
C ARG A 365 -21.85 -15.85 -21.46
N SER A 366 -20.84 -16.54 -20.94
CA SER A 366 -19.86 -17.28 -21.76
C SER A 366 -20.51 -18.46 -22.51
N ILE A 367 -21.44 -19.16 -21.88
CA ILE A 367 -22.22 -20.24 -22.51
C ILE A 367 -23.07 -19.66 -23.64
N PHE A 368 -23.82 -18.59 -23.37
CA PHE A 368 -24.63 -17.91 -24.38
C PHE A 368 -23.77 -17.42 -25.56
N PHE A 369 -22.66 -16.74 -25.25
CA PHE A 369 -21.75 -16.21 -26.25
C PHE A 369 -21.16 -17.30 -27.14
N HIS A 370 -20.84 -18.48 -26.58
CA HIS A 370 -20.37 -19.61 -27.36
C HIS A 370 -21.40 -20.07 -28.40
N HIS A 371 -22.68 -20.21 -28.01
CA HIS A 371 -23.74 -20.57 -28.95
C HIS A 371 -23.99 -19.49 -29.99
N TRP A 372 -23.95 -18.22 -29.58
CA TRP A 372 -24.05 -17.10 -30.50
C TRP A 372 -22.90 -17.09 -31.52
N GLU A 373 -21.65 -17.34 -31.10
CA GLU A 373 -20.51 -17.45 -32.01
C GLU A 373 -20.69 -18.57 -33.03
N LEU A 374 -21.21 -19.73 -32.62
CA LEU A 374 -21.52 -20.83 -33.53
C LEU A 374 -22.59 -20.44 -34.55
N ALA A 375 -23.60 -19.67 -34.14
CA ALA A 375 -24.62 -19.13 -35.04
C ALA A 375 -24.05 -18.12 -36.07
N GLN A 376 -22.96 -17.42 -35.72
CA GLN A 376 -22.19 -16.57 -36.64
C GLN A 376 -21.16 -17.36 -37.48
N GLY A 377 -21.13 -18.69 -37.38
CA GLY A 377 -20.16 -19.55 -38.10
C GLY A 377 -18.75 -19.57 -37.49
N ILE A 378 -18.55 -18.97 -36.31
CA ILE A 378 -17.25 -18.91 -35.64
C ILE A 378 -17.04 -20.18 -34.81
N THR A 379 -16.35 -21.17 -35.39
CA THR A 379 -16.01 -22.43 -34.71
C THR A 379 -14.62 -22.40 -34.09
N ASN A 380 -14.33 -23.34 -33.19
CA ASN A 380 -12.98 -23.50 -32.62
C ASN A 380 -11.90 -23.72 -33.69
N LYS A 381 -12.24 -24.35 -34.83
CA LYS A 381 -11.33 -24.53 -35.97
C LYS A 381 -10.97 -23.21 -36.62
N VAL A 382 -11.95 -22.33 -36.82
CA VAL A 382 -11.75 -20.97 -37.37
C VAL A 382 -10.92 -20.12 -36.39
N LYS A 383 -11.10 -20.30 -35.08
CA LYS A 383 -10.31 -19.61 -34.06
C LYS A 383 -8.85 -20.11 -33.98
N SER A 384 -8.57 -21.37 -34.33
CA SER A 384 -7.23 -21.95 -34.28
C SER A 384 -6.48 -21.89 -35.61
N SER A 385 -7.18 -21.75 -36.74
CA SER A 385 -6.55 -21.55 -38.05
C SER A 385 -5.86 -20.18 -38.08
N ALA A 386 -4.52 -20.20 -38.18
CA ALA A 386 -3.66 -19.02 -38.21
C ALA A 386 -3.73 -18.24 -39.53
N PHE A 387 -4.92 -17.82 -39.96
CA PHE A 387 -5.12 -16.96 -41.11
C PHE A 387 -5.70 -15.61 -40.68
N GLY A 388 -4.83 -14.78 -40.10
CA GLY A 388 -4.92 -13.35 -40.29
C GLY A 388 -3.76 -12.96 -41.20
N PRO A 389 -3.94 -12.16 -42.27
CA PRO A 389 -2.79 -11.55 -42.92
C PRO A 389 -2.02 -10.79 -41.85
N SER A 390 -0.68 -10.90 -41.86
CA SER A 390 0.18 -10.00 -41.08
C SER A 390 -0.35 -8.57 -41.27
N PRO A 391 -0.46 -7.75 -40.21
CA PRO A 391 -0.88 -6.38 -40.41
C PRO A 391 0.14 -5.73 -41.33
N ILE A 392 -0.26 -5.53 -42.59
CA ILE A 392 0.42 -4.62 -43.50
C ILE A 392 0.44 -3.31 -42.73
N SER A 393 1.66 -2.82 -42.50
CA SER A 393 1.94 -1.49 -41.98
C SER A 393 1.30 -0.45 -42.90
N HIS A 394 0.03 -0.14 -42.68
CA HIS A 394 -0.60 1.05 -43.19
C HIS A 394 -0.50 2.12 -42.10
N PRO A 395 0.09 3.29 -42.37
CA PRO A 395 0.07 4.39 -41.44
C PRO A 395 -1.38 4.87 -41.34
N SER A 396 -2.08 4.51 -40.28
CA SER A 396 -3.43 5.01 -40.03
C SER A 396 -3.35 6.47 -39.58
N SER A 397 -3.33 7.38 -40.54
CA SER A 397 -3.88 8.72 -40.39
C SER A 397 -5.41 8.59 -40.32
N ILE A 398 -5.94 8.44 -39.11
CA ILE A 398 -7.33 8.80 -38.84
C ILE A 398 -7.28 9.86 -37.76
N ASN A 399 -7.53 11.09 -38.21
CA ASN A 399 -7.77 12.25 -37.39
C ASN A 399 -8.93 11.93 -36.45
N SER A 400 -8.64 11.90 -35.15
CA SER A 400 -9.61 12.11 -34.10
C SER A 400 -10.27 13.48 -34.28
N PRO A 401 -11.60 13.62 -34.23
CA PRO A 401 -12.19 14.92 -33.94
C PRO A 401 -11.92 15.21 -32.46
N ASP A 402 -11.19 16.30 -32.22
CA ASP A 402 -10.95 16.89 -30.92
C ASP A 402 -12.24 17.00 -30.09
N SER A 403 -12.18 16.56 -28.84
CA SER A 403 -12.59 17.40 -27.72
C SER A 403 -11.95 16.92 -26.41
N SER A 404 -10.93 17.69 -26.03
CA SER A 404 -10.34 17.85 -24.70
C SER A 404 -9.77 16.61 -24.01
N ALA A 405 -8.48 16.37 -24.22
CA ALA A 405 -7.64 15.82 -23.17
C ALA A 405 -7.80 16.67 -21.90
N PRO A 406 -8.23 16.11 -20.75
CA PRO A 406 -8.11 16.84 -19.50
C PRO A 406 -6.61 17.03 -19.23
N SER A 407 -6.21 18.29 -19.15
CA SER A 407 -4.86 18.72 -18.83
C SER A 407 -4.34 18.09 -17.54
N LEU A 408 -3.20 17.40 -17.65
CA LEU A 408 -2.14 17.23 -16.65
C LEU A 408 -2.54 16.81 -15.23
N ALA A 409 -2.54 15.49 -15.04
CA ALA A 409 -1.83 14.85 -13.93
C ALA A 409 -1.20 13.54 -14.41
N THR A 410 -0.33 13.62 -15.44
CA THR A 410 0.52 12.48 -15.81
C THR A 410 1.44 12.19 -14.64
N VAL A 411 1.19 11.07 -13.96
CA VAL A 411 2.09 10.54 -12.96
C VAL A 411 3.46 10.33 -13.62
N SER A 412 4.46 11.04 -13.11
CA SER A 412 5.83 10.97 -13.63
C SER A 412 6.33 9.54 -13.60
N LEU A 413 7.15 9.14 -14.60
CA LEU A 413 7.81 7.83 -14.59
C LEU A 413 8.68 7.62 -13.32
N ASP A 414 9.03 8.71 -12.63
CA ASP A 414 9.80 8.70 -11.39
C ASP A 414 8.95 8.86 -10.13
N SER A 415 7.61 8.82 -10.22
CA SER A 415 6.74 8.98 -9.04
C SER A 415 7.01 7.94 -7.95
N TRP A 416 7.45 6.73 -8.32
CA TRP A 416 7.86 5.71 -7.36
C TRP A 416 9.03 6.16 -6.47
N VAL A 417 9.96 6.97 -7.01
CA VAL A 417 11.10 7.51 -6.25
C VAL A 417 10.58 8.36 -5.11
N SER A 418 9.61 9.22 -5.39
CA SER A 418 9.04 10.11 -4.38
C SER A 418 8.18 9.38 -3.33
N TRP A 419 7.46 8.32 -3.71
CA TRP A 419 6.73 7.49 -2.77
C TRP A 419 7.66 6.82 -1.75
N VAL A 420 8.76 6.24 -2.24
CA VAL A 420 9.78 5.60 -1.39
C VAL A 420 10.53 6.64 -0.55
N TYR A 421 10.84 7.81 -1.12
CA TYR A 421 11.45 8.92 -0.39
C TYR A 421 10.56 9.43 0.76
N SER A 422 9.26 9.57 0.51
CA SER A 422 8.28 9.98 1.53
C SER A 422 8.17 8.94 2.65
N TYR A 423 8.22 7.65 2.30
CA TYR A 423 8.29 6.56 3.27
C TYR A 423 9.54 6.66 4.16
N ILE A 424 10.69 6.98 3.60
CA ILE A 424 11.94 7.16 4.36
C ILE A 424 11.81 8.31 5.38
N ILE A 425 11.25 9.44 4.96
CA ILE A 425 11.14 10.63 5.80
C ILE A 425 10.06 10.50 6.87
N ARG A 426 8.91 9.90 6.53
CA ARG A 426 7.69 9.96 7.33
C ARG A 426 7.37 8.65 8.05
N GLY A 427 8.08 7.57 7.72
CA GLY A 427 7.73 6.22 8.17
C GLY A 427 6.47 5.68 7.47
N GLY A 428 5.91 4.59 8.00
CA GLY A 428 4.72 3.93 7.44
C GLY A 428 5.04 2.97 6.29
N SER A 429 4.16 2.89 5.29
CA SER A 429 4.40 2.09 4.07
C SER A 429 4.47 3.03 2.86
N TRP A 430 5.31 2.74 1.87
CA TRP A 430 5.38 3.57 0.64
C TRP A 430 4.00 3.72 -0.04
N ILE A 431 3.14 2.71 0.07
CA ILE A 431 1.81 2.72 -0.53
C ILE A 431 0.83 3.69 0.17
N SER A 432 1.09 4.07 1.42
CA SER A 432 0.29 5.10 2.11
C SER A 432 0.67 6.52 1.67
N HIS A 433 1.77 6.67 0.91
CA HIS A 433 2.27 7.97 0.44
C HIS A 433 1.98 8.24 -1.03
N LEU A 434 1.09 7.45 -1.65
CA LEU A 434 0.64 7.69 -3.02
C LEU A 434 0.03 9.10 -3.18
N ASP A 435 -0.72 9.57 -2.19
CA ASP A 435 -1.49 10.83 -2.23
C ASP A 435 -0.67 12.11 -1.98
N PHE A 436 0.59 11.99 -1.57
CA PHE A 436 1.32 13.13 -0.99
C PHE A 436 1.52 14.30 -1.96
N TRP A 437 1.66 14.03 -3.26
CA TRP A 437 1.81 15.10 -4.25
C TRP A 437 0.56 15.95 -4.45
N ARG A 438 -0.66 15.40 -4.30
CA ARG A 438 -1.90 16.22 -4.43
C ARG A 438 -2.00 17.30 -3.35
N ARG A 439 -1.48 17.04 -2.14
CA ARG A 439 -1.48 18.02 -1.04
C ARG A 439 -0.41 19.10 -1.20
N LEU A 440 0.68 18.82 -1.92
CA LEU A 440 1.73 19.79 -2.22
C LEU A 440 1.49 20.57 -3.52
N THR A 441 0.76 20.01 -4.48
CA THR A 441 0.43 20.69 -5.74
C THR A 441 -0.71 21.70 -5.62
N VAL A 442 -1.34 21.83 -4.45
CA VAL A 442 -2.02 23.08 -4.08
C VAL A 442 -0.91 24.07 -3.73
N GLN A 443 -0.28 24.66 -4.76
CA GLN A 443 0.77 25.65 -4.61
C GLN A 443 0.32 26.76 -3.63
N PRO A 444 0.99 26.98 -2.49
CA PRO A 444 1.14 28.35 -2.02
C PRO A 444 2.06 29.02 -3.04
N LEU A 445 1.53 30.01 -3.77
CA LEU A 445 2.33 30.93 -4.59
C LEU A 445 3.34 31.65 -3.67
N LEU A 446 4.49 31.02 -3.44
CA LEU A 446 5.66 31.67 -2.87
C LEU A 446 6.35 32.43 -4.01
N ARG A 447 5.85 33.65 -4.23
CA ARG A 447 6.52 34.66 -5.05
C ARG A 447 7.73 35.14 -4.25
N ILE A 448 8.92 34.67 -4.62
CA ILE A 448 10.18 35.28 -4.19
C ILE A 448 10.58 36.23 -5.32
N SER A 449 10.42 37.54 -5.08
CA SER A 449 11.01 38.58 -5.90
C SER A 449 12.39 38.92 -5.34
N PHE A 450 13.40 38.94 -6.21
CA PHE A 450 14.69 39.57 -5.90
C PHE A 450 14.56 41.07 -6.16
N GLU A 451 14.85 41.88 -5.14
CA GLU A 451 15.54 43.16 -5.28
C GLU A 451 16.81 43.11 -4.43
#